data_AF-A0A839ND06-F1
#
_entry.id   AF-A0A839ND06-F1
#
_cell.length_a   1.000
_cell.length_b   1.000
_cell.length_c   1.000
_cell.angle_alpha   90.00
_cell.angle_beta   90.00
_cell.angle_gamma   90.00
#
_symmetry.space_group_name_H-M   'P 1'
#
loop_
_entity.id
_entity.type
_entity.pdbx_description
1 polymer ?
#
loop_
_entity_poly.entity_id
_entity_poly.type
_entity_poly.pdbx_seq_one_letter_code
_entity_poly.pdbx_strand_id
1 'polypeptide(L)'
;MKSVKEILEMLLEELIMYLEKSEHFDTLLMYQNKKLGDTSFLLAALLESLLKQYHIDWDEKKWIDDSLITRVTTNNDILTFEGVMIWGIIDSTEQWTDPFVFNIEILKDKKNYSDFTFLFCDMIKSEIKH
;
A
#
# COMPACT_ATOMS: atom_id res chain seq x y z
N MET A 1 -1.35 10.10 -15.91
CA MET A 1 -1.06 9.17 -14.81
C MET A 1 -0.35 7.97 -15.39
N LYS A 2 0.59 7.37 -14.65
CA LYS A 2 1.16 6.06 -15.02
C LYS A 2 0.06 5.00 -14.95
N SER A 3 0.17 3.96 -15.75
CA SER A 3 -0.71 2.79 -15.70
C SER A 3 -0.48 1.98 -14.41
N VAL A 4 -1.47 1.20 -14.00
CA VAL A 4 -1.35 0.26 -12.87
C VAL A 4 -0.11 -0.62 -13.00
N LYS A 5 0.18 -1.09 -14.21
CA LYS A 5 1.36 -1.93 -14.50
C LYS A 5 2.67 -1.17 -14.24
N GLU A 6 2.80 0.06 -14.75
CA GLU A 6 4.01 0.87 -14.55
C GLU A 6 4.21 1.21 -13.06
N ILE A 7 3.15 1.50 -12.32
CA ILE A 7 3.24 1.79 -10.88
C ILE A 7 3.70 0.54 -10.12
N LEU A 8 3.16 -0.63 -10.47
CA LEU A 8 3.54 -1.89 -9.84
C LEU A 8 4.98 -2.30 -10.15
N GLU A 9 5.46 -2.07 -11.37
CA GLU A 9 6.87 -2.28 -11.74
C GLU A 9 7.81 -1.40 -10.90
N MET A 10 7.48 -0.12 -10.74
CA MET A 10 8.24 0.79 -9.87
C MET A 10 8.19 0.36 -8.40
N LEU A 11 7.03 -0.06 -7.92
CA LEU A 11 6.87 -0.57 -6.55
C LEU A 11 7.78 -1.78 -6.35
N LEU A 12 7.79 -2.74 -7.27
CA LEU A 12 8.65 -3.91 -7.18
C LEU A 12 10.13 -3.55 -7.14
N GLU A 13 10.60 -2.64 -7.98
CA GLU A 13 11.99 -2.18 -7.97
C GLU A 13 12.38 -1.62 -6.60
N GLU A 14 11.53 -0.79 -6.00
CA GLU A 14 11.74 -0.24 -4.66
C GLU A 14 11.75 -1.33 -3.58
N LEU A 15 10.80 -2.28 -3.67
CA LEU A 15 10.69 -3.40 -2.74
C LEU A 15 11.88 -4.37 -2.84
N ILE A 16 12.43 -4.60 -4.02
CA ILE A 16 13.60 -5.43 -4.23
C ILE A 16 14.83 -4.75 -3.62
N MET A 17 15.03 -3.46 -3.89
CA MET A 17 16.10 -2.69 -3.25
C MET A 17 15.99 -2.71 -1.73
N TYR A 18 14.76 -2.65 -1.20
CA TYR A 18 14.49 -2.79 0.22
C TYR A 18 14.92 -4.18 0.75
N LEU A 19 14.49 -5.27 0.09
CA LEU A 19 14.81 -6.64 0.49
C LEU A 19 16.29 -7.00 0.37
N GLU A 20 17.04 -6.33 -0.50
CA GLU A 20 18.49 -6.50 -0.62
C GLU A 20 19.27 -5.77 0.49
N LYS A 21 18.74 -4.65 1.00
CA LYS A 21 19.41 -3.79 1.99
C LYS A 21 19.03 -4.11 3.44
N SER A 22 17.93 -4.83 3.68
CA SER A 22 17.38 -4.96 5.03
C SER A 22 18.10 -6.02 5.90
N GLU A 23 19.05 -5.57 6.73
CA GLU A 23 19.42 -6.26 7.98
C GLU A 23 18.44 -5.82 9.08
N HIS A 24 17.43 -6.66 9.36
CA HIS A 24 16.45 -6.57 10.45
C HIS A 24 15.63 -5.26 10.61
N PHE A 25 14.31 -5.43 10.77
CA PHE A 25 13.44 -4.32 11.15
C PHE A 25 13.73 -3.89 12.58
N ASP A 26 14.14 -2.64 12.72
CA ASP A 26 14.26 -2.00 14.02
C ASP A 26 12.85 -1.79 14.59
N THR A 27 12.51 -2.60 15.59
CA THR A 27 11.19 -2.63 16.23
C THR A 27 10.88 -1.36 17.04
N LEU A 28 11.87 -0.46 17.16
CA LEU A 28 11.78 0.80 17.89
C LEU A 28 11.23 1.98 17.06
N LEU A 29 11.13 1.85 15.74
CA LEU A 29 10.56 2.92 14.89
C LEU A 29 9.04 2.76 14.77
N MET A 30 8.31 3.82 15.11
CA MET A 30 6.86 3.88 15.04
C MET A 30 6.31 3.77 13.59
N TYR A 31 7.11 4.18 12.60
CA TYR A 31 6.79 4.07 11.17
C TYR A 31 8.00 3.62 10.35
N GLN A 32 7.76 2.80 9.34
CA GLN A 32 8.78 2.25 8.45
C GLN A 32 9.05 3.10 7.20
N ASN A 33 8.24 4.13 6.94
CA ASN A 33 8.34 5.01 5.77
C ASN A 33 9.76 5.47 5.44
N LYS A 34 10.52 5.93 6.43
CA LYS A 34 11.90 6.42 6.24
C LYS A 34 12.82 5.36 5.63
N LYS A 35 12.60 4.08 5.93
CA LYS A 35 13.39 2.95 5.40
C LYS A 35 12.90 2.47 4.04
N LEU A 36 11.62 2.69 3.75
CA LEU A 36 10.93 2.17 2.56
C LEU A 36 10.86 3.20 1.42
N GLY A 37 11.52 4.34 1.56
CA GLY A 37 11.64 5.35 0.50
C GLY A 37 10.28 5.73 -0.08
N ASP A 38 10.14 5.53 -1.40
CA ASP A 38 8.96 5.92 -2.16
C ASP A 38 7.81 4.91 -2.07
N THR A 39 7.98 3.80 -1.34
CA THR A 39 6.97 2.73 -1.20
C THR A 39 5.61 3.28 -0.76
N SER A 40 5.60 4.25 0.16
CA SER A 40 4.36 4.84 0.68
C SER A 40 3.54 5.52 -0.43
N PHE A 41 4.20 6.33 -1.24
CA PHE A 41 3.62 7.02 -2.39
C PHE A 41 3.21 6.03 -3.49
N LEU A 42 4.03 5.03 -3.77
CA LEU A 42 3.75 4.02 -4.79
C LEU A 42 2.55 3.13 -4.42
N LEU A 43 2.41 2.76 -3.15
CA LEU A 43 1.23 2.03 -2.65
C LEU A 43 -0.04 2.88 -2.78
N ALA A 44 0.02 4.17 -2.43
CA ALA A 44 -1.10 5.09 -2.57
C ALA A 44 -1.50 5.28 -4.04
N ALA A 45 -0.55 5.53 -4.93
CA ALA A 45 -0.78 5.68 -6.37
C ALA A 45 -1.34 4.40 -7.01
N LEU A 46 -0.88 3.22 -6.56
CA LEU A 46 -1.40 1.92 -7.01
C LEU A 46 -2.86 1.77 -6.61
N LEU A 47 -3.17 2.00 -5.33
CA LEU A 47 -4.52 1.91 -4.80
C LEU A 47 -5.48 2.87 -5.53
N GLU A 48 -5.09 4.13 -5.71
CA GLU A 48 -5.90 5.13 -6.39
C GLU A 48 -6.20 4.70 -7.84
N SER A 49 -5.19 4.18 -8.54
CA SER A 49 -5.35 3.69 -9.90
C SER A 49 -6.29 2.47 -9.98
N LEU A 50 -6.19 1.53 -9.03
CA LEU A 50 -7.07 0.36 -8.94
C LEU A 50 -8.51 0.77 -8.64
N LEU A 51 -8.72 1.70 -7.70
CA LEU A 51 -10.05 2.21 -7.35
C LEU A 51 -10.73 2.88 -8.55
N LYS A 52 -10.03 3.82 -9.22
CA LYS A 52 -10.54 4.50 -10.41
C LYS A 52 -10.82 3.54 -11.57
N GLN A 53 -10.05 2.46 -11.69
CA GLN A 53 -10.20 1.50 -12.80
C GLN A 53 -11.30 0.47 -12.56
N TYR A 54 -11.49 0.00 -11.33
CA TYR A 54 -12.32 -1.18 -11.06
C TYR A 54 -13.48 -0.94 -10.08
N HIS A 55 -13.52 0.18 -9.36
CA HIS A 55 -14.54 0.44 -8.33
C HIS A 55 -15.40 1.64 -8.70
N ILE A 56 -16.59 1.37 -9.24
CA ILE A 56 -17.56 2.41 -9.66
C ILE A 56 -18.03 3.30 -8.51
N ASP A 57 -17.95 2.79 -7.27
CA ASP A 57 -18.37 3.49 -6.06
C ASP A 57 -17.27 4.42 -5.50
N TRP A 58 -16.05 4.38 -6.06
CA TRP A 58 -15.02 5.35 -5.73
C TRP A 58 -15.34 6.69 -6.39
N ASP A 59 -15.81 7.64 -5.58
CA ASP A 59 -16.12 9.00 -6.02
C ASP A 59 -14.88 9.64 -6.66
N GLU A 60 -15.01 10.14 -7.89
CA GLU A 60 -13.95 10.81 -8.65
C GLU A 60 -13.40 12.06 -7.93
N LYS A 61 -14.16 12.61 -6.98
CA LYS A 61 -13.72 13.71 -6.12
C LYS A 61 -12.80 13.26 -4.99
N LYS A 62 -12.69 11.96 -4.71
CA LYS A 62 -11.75 11.43 -3.72
C LYS A 62 -10.38 11.22 -4.34
N TRP A 63 -9.35 11.60 -3.59
CA TRP A 63 -7.95 11.40 -3.94
C TRP A 63 -7.23 10.64 -2.82
N ILE A 64 -6.18 9.92 -3.16
CA ILE A 64 -5.25 9.27 -2.22
C ILE A 64 -3.87 9.89 -2.46
N ASP A 65 -3.17 10.27 -1.39
CA ASP A 65 -1.86 10.95 -1.48
C ASP A 65 -0.71 10.00 -1.11
N ASP A 66 -0.57 9.72 0.18
CA ASP A 66 0.47 8.82 0.70
C ASP A 66 -0.09 7.90 1.79
N SER A 67 0.81 7.13 2.41
CA SER A 67 0.47 6.17 3.46
C SER A 67 1.47 6.19 4.60
N LEU A 68 1.04 5.90 5.82
CA LEU A 68 1.93 5.61 6.93
C LEU A 68 2.05 4.09 7.08
N ILE A 69 3.25 3.56 6.88
CA ILE A 69 3.56 2.13 6.96
C ILE A 69 3.96 1.82 8.40
N THR A 70 3.10 1.12 9.11
CA THR A 70 3.27 0.80 10.53
C THR A 70 3.97 -0.54 10.74
N ARG A 71 3.77 -1.48 9.83
CA ARG A 71 4.35 -2.81 9.90
C ARG A 71 4.66 -3.34 8.51
N VAL A 72 5.80 -4.02 8.41
CA VAL A 72 6.17 -4.81 7.26
C VAL A 72 6.63 -6.18 7.76
N THR A 73 6.09 -7.24 7.20
CA THR A 73 6.44 -8.61 7.55
C THR A 73 6.67 -9.45 6.30
N THR A 74 7.55 -10.44 6.42
CA THR A 74 7.79 -11.42 5.35
C THR A 74 7.49 -12.81 5.89
N ASN A 75 6.63 -13.56 5.21
CA ASN A 75 6.30 -14.96 5.55
C ASN A 75 6.07 -15.76 4.26
N ASN A 76 6.75 -16.90 4.10
CA ASN A 76 6.62 -17.79 2.93
C ASN A 76 6.64 -17.05 1.58
N ASP A 77 7.67 -16.21 1.35
CA ASP A 77 7.84 -15.40 0.13
C ASP A 77 6.76 -14.30 -0.10
N ILE A 78 5.83 -14.12 0.85
CA ILE A 78 4.85 -13.04 0.85
C ILE A 78 5.38 -11.87 1.68
N LEU A 79 5.43 -10.69 1.07
CA LEU A 79 5.71 -9.43 1.72
C LEU A 79 4.38 -8.72 2.02
N THR A 80 4.15 -8.44 3.30
CA THR A 80 2.93 -7.80 3.81
C THR A 80 3.27 -6.42 4.35
N PHE A 81 2.50 -5.43 3.91
CA PHE A 81 2.52 -4.05 4.39
C PHE A 81 1.20 -3.74 5.08
N GLU A 82 1.30 -3.13 6.26
CA GLU A 82 0.14 -2.71 7.02
C GLU A 82 0.33 -1.29 7.52
N GLY A 83 -0.75 -0.51 7.49
CA GLY A 83 -0.67 0.90 7.82
C GLY A 83 -1.98 1.62 7.60
N VAL A 84 -1.87 2.93 7.40
CA VAL A 84 -3.01 3.77 7.04
C VAL A 84 -2.73 4.51 5.74
N MET A 85 -3.73 4.61 4.89
CA MET A 85 -3.74 5.44 3.68
C MET A 85 -4.33 6.79 4.05
N ILE A 86 -3.72 7.87 3.54
CA ILE A 86 -4.21 9.23 3.66
C ILE A 86 -4.97 9.58 2.39
N TRP A 87 -6.22 10.03 2.56
CA TRP A 87 -7.10 10.38 1.46
C TRP A 87 -7.93 11.62 1.79
N GLY A 88 -8.45 12.27 0.76
CA GLY A 88 -9.26 13.48 0.93
C GLY A 88 -10.24 13.69 -0.21
N ILE A 89 -10.88 14.86 -0.21
CA ILE A 89 -11.84 15.27 -1.25
C ILE A 89 -11.31 16.53 -1.95
N ILE A 90 -11.44 16.59 -3.27
CA ILE A 90 -11.10 17.77 -4.09
C ILE A 90 -11.89 18.98 -3.60
N ASP A 91 -11.25 20.15 -3.58
CA ASP A 91 -11.81 21.42 -3.10
C ASP A 91 -12.22 21.42 -1.62
N SER A 92 -11.72 20.46 -0.83
CA SER A 92 -11.85 20.42 0.63
C SER A 92 -10.47 20.42 1.30
N THR A 93 -10.41 20.95 2.51
CA THR A 93 -9.24 20.80 3.40
C THR A 93 -9.35 19.56 4.29
N GLU A 94 -10.49 18.86 4.22
CA GLU A 94 -10.72 17.65 5.00
C GLU A 94 -9.91 16.48 4.44
N GLN A 95 -9.26 15.76 5.36
CA GLN A 95 -8.46 14.58 5.09
C GLN A 95 -8.80 13.51 6.12
N TRP A 96 -8.76 12.26 5.69
CA TRP A 96 -9.04 11.09 6.51
C TRP A 96 -7.91 10.08 6.39
N THR A 97 -7.90 9.15 7.33
CA THR A 97 -7.04 7.99 7.29
C THR A 97 -7.86 6.73 7.42
N ASP A 98 -7.54 5.73 6.60
CA ASP A 98 -8.17 4.42 6.65
C ASP A 98 -7.11 3.32 6.64
N PRO A 99 -7.33 2.22 7.38
CA PRO A 99 -6.39 1.12 7.41
C PRO A 99 -6.24 0.48 6.03
N PHE A 100 -5.04 0.00 5.75
CA PHE A 100 -4.78 -0.82 4.58
C PHE A 100 -3.91 -2.03 4.92
N VAL A 101 -4.06 -3.07 4.09
CA VAL A 101 -3.17 -4.23 4.03
C VAL A 101 -2.82 -4.48 2.57
N PHE A 102 -1.52 -4.52 2.26
CA PHE A 102 -1.03 -4.89 0.94
C PHE A 102 -0.14 -6.13 1.05
N ASN A 103 -0.51 -7.19 0.35
CA ASN A 103 0.25 -8.43 0.27
C ASN A 103 0.76 -8.61 -1.15
N ILE A 104 2.04 -8.92 -1.32
CA ILE A 104 2.61 -9.27 -2.61
C ILE A 104 3.50 -10.50 -2.47
N GLU A 105 3.30 -11.49 -3.35
CA GLU A 105 4.17 -12.65 -3.42
C GLU A 105 5.30 -12.36 -4.41
N ILE A 106 6.53 -12.24 -3.89
CA ILE A 106 7.72 -11.95 -4.68
C ILE A 106 8.37 -13.29 -5.04
N LEU A 107 8.52 -13.55 -6.34
CA LEU A 107 9.09 -14.80 -6.82
C LEU A 107 10.57 -14.90 -6.43
N LYS A 108 11.08 -16.14 -6.34
CA LYS A 108 12.45 -16.44 -5.87
C LYS A 108 13.57 -15.75 -6.65
N ASP A 109 13.31 -15.32 -7.88
CA ASP A 109 14.25 -14.54 -8.69
C ASP A 109 14.34 -13.07 -8.27
N LYS A 110 13.49 -12.62 -7.34
CA LYS A 110 13.33 -11.24 -6.85
C LYS A 110 13.26 -10.23 -7.99
N LYS A 111 12.62 -10.61 -9.11
CA LYS A 111 12.44 -9.74 -10.28
C LYS A 111 11.00 -9.74 -10.78
N ASN A 112 10.20 -10.68 -10.28
CA ASN A 112 8.83 -10.89 -10.67
C ASN A 112 7.97 -11.11 -9.42
N TYR A 113 6.66 -10.97 -9.60
CA TYR A 113 5.64 -11.30 -8.63
C TYR A 113 4.62 -12.22 -9.30
N SER A 114 3.96 -13.07 -8.52
CA SER A 114 2.85 -13.91 -9.00
C SER A 114 1.51 -13.18 -8.91
N ASP A 115 1.22 -12.63 -7.73
CA ASP A 115 -0.05 -12.00 -7.42
C ASP A 115 0.11 -10.99 -6.26
N PHE A 116 -0.88 -10.12 -6.10
CA PHE A 116 -0.99 -9.23 -4.95
C PHE A 116 -2.44 -9.06 -4.48
N THR A 117 -2.63 -8.75 -3.21
CA THR A 117 -3.92 -8.39 -2.63
C THR A 117 -3.80 -7.02 -1.98
N PHE A 118 -4.75 -6.13 -2.27
CA PHE A 118 -4.83 -4.80 -1.67
C PHE A 118 -6.18 -4.67 -0.96
N LEU A 119 -6.14 -4.60 0.36
CA LEU A 119 -7.29 -4.31 1.21
C LEU A 119 -7.20 -2.87 1.70
N PHE A 120 -8.28 -2.11 1.55
CA PHE A 120 -8.37 -0.70 1.92
C PHE A 120 -9.77 -0.38 2.41
N CYS A 121 -9.85 0.46 3.46
CA CYS A 121 -11.03 0.69 4.28
C CYS A 121 -11.54 -0.59 4.97
N ASP A 122 -12.43 -0.41 5.94
CA ASP A 122 -13.18 -1.55 6.46
C ASP A 122 -14.08 -2.10 5.35
N MET A 123 -13.87 -3.36 4.93
CA MET A 123 -15.04 -4.16 4.59
C MET A 123 -15.88 -4.13 5.86
N ILE A 124 -17.02 -3.46 5.84
CA ILE A 124 -17.98 -3.41 6.94
C ILE A 124 -18.17 -4.85 7.43
N LYS A 125 -17.40 -5.27 8.43
CA LYS A 125 -17.77 -6.35 9.32
C LYS A 125 -18.90 -5.72 10.09
N SER A 126 -20.11 -5.95 9.59
CA SER A 126 -21.38 -5.63 10.25
C SER A 126 -21.12 -5.55 11.74
N GLU A 127 -21.25 -4.34 12.30
CA GLU A 127 -21.01 -4.06 13.71
C GLU A 127 -21.45 -5.28 14.53
N ILE A 128 -20.52 -5.89 15.27
CA ILE A 128 -20.89 -6.89 16.26
C ILE A 128 -21.73 -6.13 17.29
N LYS A 129 -23.05 -6.19 17.13
CA LYS A 129 -24.01 -5.77 18.14
C LYS A 129 -23.89 -6.78 19.28
N HIS A 130 -23.30 -6.32 20.39
CA HIS A 130 -23.42 -6.98 21.68
C HIS A 130 -24.77 -6.64 22.32
#